data_AF-A0A932EJB1-F1
#
_entry.id   AF-A0A932EJB1-F1
#
_cell.length_a   1.000
_cell.length_b   1.000
_cell.length_c   1.000
_cell.angle_alpha   90.00
_cell.angle_beta   90.00
_cell.angle_gamma   90.00
#
_symmetry.space_group_name_H-M   'P 1'
#
loop_
_entity.id
_entity.type
_entity.pdbx_description
1 polymer ?
#
loop_
_entity_poly.entity_id
_entity_poly.type
_entity_poly.pdbx_seq_one_letter_code
_entity_poly.pdbx_strand_id
1 'polypeptide(L)'
;PASLEVSAVNVKDLDSLSQVLKNSDIISEVVFQKDIVDTLISWTNAVRKIGLLVFLILALISILIIITALGMKISIRREEIEILRLVGASAWYIRLPFIVEGVLYGLIGSFIAWLLSYGGLLYATPFINSFLFGIPILPISPYTMLLILGMELVTAVLLGAIASFIAVLRYLK
;
A
#
# COMPACT_ATOMS: atom_id res chain seq x y z
N PRO A 1 -14.46 7.58 45.16
CA PRO A 1 -13.73 8.75 44.61
C PRO A 1 -14.32 9.13 43.25
N ALA A 2 -14.42 10.42 42.93
CA ALA A 2 -14.83 10.86 41.60
C ALA A 2 -13.65 10.62 40.63
N SER A 3 -13.87 9.83 39.59
CA SER A 3 -12.88 9.56 38.54
C SER A 3 -13.34 10.22 37.24
N LEU A 4 -12.43 10.92 36.58
CA LEU A 4 -12.67 11.52 35.27
C LEU A 4 -11.90 10.71 34.22
N GLU A 5 -12.60 10.03 33.32
CA GLU A 5 -11.99 9.28 32.22
C GLU A 5 -11.75 10.22 31.03
N VAL A 6 -10.48 10.36 30.62
CA VAL A 6 -10.09 11.20 29.49
C VAL A 6 -9.44 10.32 28.43
N SER A 7 -10.06 10.26 27.26
CA SER A 7 -9.58 9.50 26.10
C SER A 7 -8.94 10.45 25.09
N ALA A 8 -7.69 10.18 24.71
CA ALA A 8 -7.03 10.93 23.64
C ALA A 8 -7.43 10.38 22.26
N VAL A 9 -7.52 11.28 21.27
CA VAL A 9 -7.78 10.90 19.87
C VAL A 9 -6.56 10.22 19.25
N ASN A 10 -5.34 10.66 19.58
CA ASN A 10 -4.10 9.97 19.21
C ASN A 10 -3.37 9.46 20.44
N VAL A 11 -2.85 8.24 20.32
CA VAL A 11 -2.07 7.58 21.37
C VAL A 11 -0.79 8.37 21.71
N LYS A 12 -0.23 9.11 20.75
CA LYS A 12 0.97 9.95 20.95
C LYS A 12 0.74 11.17 21.84
N ASP A 13 -0.51 11.63 21.94
CA ASP A 13 -0.85 12.83 22.69
C ASP A 13 -1.11 12.51 24.17
N LEU A 14 -1.26 11.22 24.52
CA LEU A 14 -1.50 10.75 25.88
C LEU A 14 -0.38 11.16 26.84
N ASP A 15 0.87 11.15 26.41
CA ASP A 15 2.00 11.54 27.26
C ASP A 15 1.95 13.03 27.60
N SER A 16 1.67 13.88 26.61
CA SER A 16 1.53 15.33 26.76
C SER A 16 0.31 15.69 27.62
N LEU A 17 -0.82 15.01 27.39
CA LEU A 17 -2.04 15.18 28.18
C LEU A 17 -1.82 14.75 29.63
N SER A 18 -1.09 13.66 29.88
CA SER A 18 -0.77 13.20 31.23
C SER A 18 0.07 14.24 32.00
N GLN A 19 1.00 14.92 31.33
CA GLN A 19 1.82 15.97 31.95
C GLN A 19 1.01 17.23 32.26
N VAL A 20 0.13 17.65 31.36
CA VAL A 20 -0.76 18.81 31.59
C VAL A 20 -1.73 18.54 32.75
N LEU A 21 -2.29 17.34 32.83
CA LEU A 21 -3.25 16.96 33.87
C LEU A 21 -2.59 16.78 35.24
N LYS A 22 -1.35 16.25 35.29
CA LYS A 22 -0.55 16.15 36.52
C LYS A 22 -0.17 17.51 37.12
N ASN A 23 -0.08 18.55 36.29
CA ASN A 23 0.26 19.91 36.73
C ASN A 23 -0.96 20.74 37.18
N SER A 24 -2.16 20.17 37.21
CA SER A 24 -3.36 20.87 37.70
C SER A 24 -3.60 20.57 39.18
N ASP A 25 -3.84 21.61 39.98
CA ASP A 25 -4.11 21.51 41.44
C ASP A 25 -5.39 20.70 41.79
N ILE A 26 -6.19 20.31 40.79
CA ILE A 26 -7.49 19.65 40.95
C ILE A 26 -7.37 18.12 40.86
N ILE A 27 -6.29 17.58 40.24
CA ILE A 27 -6.17 16.15 39.91
C ILE A 27 -5.07 15.50 40.76
N SER A 28 -5.46 14.63 41.69
CA SER A 28 -4.55 14.00 42.65
C SER A 28 -3.72 12.84 42.07
N GLU A 29 -4.25 12.11 41.09
CA GLU A 29 -3.59 10.93 40.53
C GLU A 29 -3.98 10.73 39.06
N VAL A 30 -2.98 10.57 38.19
CA VAL A 30 -3.17 10.25 36.77
C VAL A 30 -2.64 8.84 36.54
N VAL A 31 -3.56 7.87 36.42
CA VAL A 31 -3.24 6.48 36.09
C VAL A 31 -3.00 6.38 34.59
N PHE A 32 -1.74 6.51 34.17
CA PHE A 32 -1.31 6.34 32.79
C PHE A 32 -0.25 5.24 32.70
N GLN A 33 -0.62 4.10 32.09
CA GLN A 33 0.28 2.96 31.90
C GLN A 33 1.14 3.17 30.64
N LYS A 34 2.03 4.15 30.71
CA LYS A 34 2.90 4.59 29.61
C LYS A 34 3.68 3.44 28.97
N ASP A 35 4.25 2.55 29.78
CA ASP A 35 5.12 1.47 29.31
C ASP A 35 4.39 0.48 28.39
N ILE A 36 3.11 0.19 28.66
CA ILE A 36 2.29 -0.71 27.84
C ILE A 36 1.98 -0.03 26.50
N VAL A 37 1.60 1.25 26.55
CA VAL A 37 1.30 2.06 25.37
C VAL A 37 2.52 2.22 24.47
N ASP A 38 3.67 2.56 25.04
CA ASP A 38 4.93 2.72 24.31
C ASP A 38 5.40 1.39 23.71
N THR A 39 5.22 0.28 24.43
CA THR A 39 5.48 -1.06 23.90
C THR A 39 4.60 -1.33 22.67
N LEU A 40 3.28 -1.12 22.75
CA LEU A 40 2.36 -1.34 21.63
C LEU A 40 2.67 -0.44 20.41
N ILE A 41 3.03 0.83 20.64
CA ILE A 41 3.46 1.75 19.59
C ILE A 41 4.75 1.24 18.93
N SER A 42 5.71 0.76 19.73
CA SER A 42 6.99 0.26 19.20
C SER A 42 6.79 -0.98 18.31
N TRP A 43 5.94 -1.92 18.72
CA TRP A 43 5.58 -3.10 17.93
C TRP A 43 4.87 -2.72 16.64
N THR A 44 3.89 -1.81 16.72
CA THR A 44 3.15 -1.33 15.54
C THR A 44 4.10 -0.65 14.55
N ASN A 45 5.03 0.18 15.03
CA ASN A 45 6.04 0.82 14.19
C ASN A 45 7.03 -0.18 13.58
N ALA A 46 7.41 -1.22 14.32
CA ALA A 46 8.28 -2.28 13.81
C ALA A 46 7.60 -3.04 12.66
N VAL A 47 6.35 -3.47 12.84
CA VAL A 47 5.55 -4.12 11.80
C VAL A 47 5.39 -3.22 10.58
N ARG A 48 5.11 -1.92 10.78
CA ARG A 48 4.99 -0.95 9.67
C ARG A 48 6.29 -0.79 8.88
N LYS A 49 7.44 -0.72 9.56
CA LYS A 49 8.76 -0.61 8.90
C LYS A 49 9.11 -1.87 8.11
N ILE A 50 8.89 -3.05 8.71
CA ILE A 50 9.15 -4.33 8.05
C ILE A 50 8.22 -4.48 6.84
N GLY A 51 6.93 -4.17 6.99
CA GLY A 51 5.96 -4.22 5.90
C GLY A 51 6.35 -3.29 4.74
N LEU A 52 6.78 -2.06 5.03
CA LEU A 52 7.29 -1.14 4.00
C LEU A 52 8.51 -1.72 3.26
N LEU A 53 9.45 -2.32 3.99
CA LEU A 53 10.65 -2.91 3.41
C LEU A 53 10.30 -4.08 2.48
N VAL A 54 9.42 -4.98 2.92
CA VAL A 54 8.94 -6.11 2.11
C VAL A 54 8.20 -5.60 0.87
N PHE A 55 7.33 -4.60 1.01
CA PHE A 55 6.63 -3.98 -0.12
C PHE A 55 7.60 -3.43 -1.17
N LEU A 56 8.64 -2.70 -0.76
CA LEU A 56 9.64 -2.15 -1.68
C LEU A 56 10.38 -3.25 -2.46
N ILE A 57 10.75 -4.35 -1.79
CA ILE A 57 11.40 -5.49 -2.44
C ILE A 57 10.46 -6.12 -3.47
N LEU A 58 9.20 -6.37 -3.12
CA LEU A 58 8.22 -6.96 -4.02
C LEU A 58 7.92 -6.04 -5.22
N ALA A 59 7.83 -4.73 -4.99
CA ALA A 59 7.66 -3.75 -6.06
C ALA A 59 8.83 -3.80 -7.05
N LEU A 60 10.07 -3.89 -6.54
CA LEU A 60 11.27 -4.00 -7.37
C LEU A 60 11.28 -5.30 -8.18
N ILE A 61 10.91 -6.43 -7.58
CA ILE A 61 10.76 -7.71 -8.27
C ILE A 61 9.71 -7.62 -9.38
N SER A 62 8.54 -7.02 -9.08
CA SER A 62 7.48 -6.83 -10.06
C SER A 62 7.94 -6.01 -11.27
N ILE A 63 8.66 -4.90 -11.04
CA ILE A 63 9.24 -4.09 -12.10
C ILE A 63 10.20 -4.92 -12.96
N LEU A 64 11.09 -5.71 -12.35
CA LEU A 64 12.04 -6.56 -13.07
C LEU A 64 11.32 -7.59 -13.95
N ILE A 65 10.26 -8.22 -13.43
CA ILE A 65 9.46 -9.20 -14.19
C ILE A 65 8.78 -8.53 -15.39
N ILE A 66 8.20 -7.35 -15.21
CA ILE A 66 7.56 -6.60 -16.30
C ILE A 66 8.59 -6.24 -17.37
N ILE A 67 9.78 -5.78 -16.97
CA ILE A 67 10.86 -5.41 -17.91
C ILE A 67 11.28 -6.61 -18.75
N THR A 68 11.52 -7.77 -18.13
CA THR A 68 12.00 -8.96 -18.84
C THR A 68 10.91 -9.57 -19.71
N ALA A 69 9.67 -9.62 -19.23
CA ALA A 69 8.53 -10.13 -19.99
C ALA A 69 8.26 -9.28 -21.26
N LEU A 70 8.22 -7.95 -21.12
CA LEU A 70 8.03 -7.06 -22.27
C LEU A 70 9.22 -7.09 -23.22
N GLY A 71 10.45 -7.15 -22.69
CA GLY A 71 11.67 -7.28 -23.50
C GLY A 71 11.68 -8.55 -24.37
N MET A 72 11.29 -9.68 -23.80
CA MET A 72 11.11 -10.94 -24.54
C MET A 72 10.06 -10.79 -25.65
N LYS A 73 8.91 -10.17 -25.35
CA LYS A 73 7.85 -9.94 -26.33
C LYS A 73 8.26 -9.01 -27.47
N ILE A 74 8.98 -7.93 -27.16
CA ILE A 74 9.54 -7.01 -28.17
C ILE A 74 10.51 -7.75 -29.10
N SER A 75 11.35 -8.63 -28.53
CA SER A 75 12.33 -9.38 -29.31
C SER A 75 11.69 -10.34 -30.31
N ILE A 76 10.57 -10.97 -29.93
CA ILE A 76 9.77 -11.84 -30.82
C ILE A 76 9.12 -11.04 -31.95
N ARG A 77 8.70 -9.80 -31.69
CA ARG A 77 8.02 -8.92 -32.68
C ARG A 77 8.97 -7.96 -33.39
N ARG A 78 10.27 -8.25 -33.41
CA ARG A 78 11.28 -7.33 -33.93
C ARG A 78 11.08 -7.02 -35.42
N GLU A 79 10.72 -8.01 -36.24
CA GLU A 79 10.49 -7.83 -37.68
C GLU A 79 9.29 -6.90 -37.95
N GLU A 80 8.18 -7.08 -37.23
CA GLU A 80 7.00 -6.21 -37.35
C GLU A 80 7.34 -4.75 -36.99
N ILE A 81 8.12 -4.57 -35.91
CA ILE A 81 8.58 -3.24 -35.47
C ILE A 81 9.48 -2.59 -36.52
N GLU A 82 10.34 -3.38 -37.18
CA GLU A 82 11.21 -2.89 -38.25
C GLU A 82 10.41 -2.42 -39.47
N ILE A 83 9.40 -3.19 -39.89
CA ILE A 83 8.47 -2.78 -40.97
C ILE A 83 7.76 -1.46 -40.61
N LEU A 84 7.26 -1.33 -39.38
CA LEU A 84 6.62 -0.09 -38.93
C LEU A 84 7.58 1.11 -38.99
N ARG A 85 8.85 0.91 -38.63
CA ARG A 85 9.87 1.97 -38.75
C ARG A 85 10.13 2.36 -40.20
N LEU A 86 10.16 1.39 -41.13
CA LEU A 86 10.40 1.64 -42.56
C LEU A 86 9.27 2.44 -43.22
N VAL A 87 8.03 2.28 -42.74
CA VAL A 87 6.86 3.04 -43.22
C VAL A 87 6.74 4.43 -42.52
N GLY A 88 7.68 4.78 -41.64
CA GLY A 88 7.73 6.09 -40.99
C GLY A 88 6.86 6.22 -39.74
N ALA A 89 6.51 5.10 -39.09
CA ALA A 89 5.76 5.14 -37.84
C ALA A 89 6.53 5.91 -36.76
N SER A 90 5.83 6.78 -36.02
CA SER A 90 6.43 7.50 -34.90
C SER A 90 6.90 6.54 -33.80
N ALA A 91 8.01 6.87 -33.14
CA ALA A 91 8.51 6.06 -32.03
C ALA A 91 7.44 5.87 -30.94
N TRP A 92 6.58 6.87 -30.70
CA TRP A 92 5.50 6.77 -29.72
C TRP A 92 4.45 5.71 -30.10
N TYR A 93 4.10 5.61 -31.39
CA TYR A 93 3.14 4.61 -31.88
C TYR A 93 3.61 3.19 -31.60
N ILE A 94 4.90 2.92 -31.76
CA ILE A 94 5.49 1.61 -31.49
C ILE A 94 5.58 1.33 -29.97
N ARG A 95 5.79 2.35 -29.15
CA ARG A 95 6.01 2.21 -27.69
C ARG A 95 4.71 2.10 -26.88
N LEU A 96 3.66 2.80 -27.31
CA LEU A 96 2.38 2.88 -26.62
C LEU A 96 1.76 1.52 -26.26
N PRO A 97 1.68 0.51 -27.16
CA PRO A 97 1.06 -0.78 -26.83
C PRO A 97 1.76 -1.48 -25.65
N PHE A 98 3.09 -1.42 -25.58
CA PHE A 98 3.85 -2.03 -24.49
C PHE A 98 3.67 -1.30 -23.16
N ILE A 99 3.52 0.03 -23.19
CA ILE A 99 3.25 0.83 -21.99
C ILE A 99 1.86 0.50 -21.45
N VAL A 100 0.86 0.44 -22.34
CA VAL A 100 -0.52 0.08 -21.97
C VAL A 100 -0.58 -1.32 -21.37
N GLU A 101 0.13 -2.30 -21.95
CA GLU A 101 0.21 -3.65 -21.38
C GLU A 101 0.80 -3.65 -19.96
N GLY A 102 1.89 -2.90 -19.72
CA GLY A 102 2.47 -2.75 -18.38
C GLY A 102 1.50 -2.17 -17.36
N VAL A 103 0.77 -1.13 -17.76
CA VAL A 103 -0.27 -0.53 -16.91
C VAL A 103 -1.40 -1.51 -16.64
N LEU A 104 -1.83 -2.28 -17.64
CA LEU A 104 -2.87 -3.31 -17.47
C LEU A 104 -2.44 -4.41 -16.52
N TYR A 105 -1.18 -4.88 -16.58
CA TYR A 105 -0.65 -5.83 -15.60
C TYR A 105 -0.73 -5.29 -14.17
N GLY A 106 -0.37 -4.02 -13.96
CA GLY A 106 -0.49 -3.36 -12.67
C GLY A 106 -1.94 -3.23 -12.18
N LEU A 107 -2.83 -2.76 -13.06
CA LEU A 107 -4.25 -2.59 -12.74
C LEU A 107 -4.94 -3.90 -12.38
N ILE A 108 -4.74 -4.95 -13.18
CA ILE A 108 -5.36 -6.26 -12.93
C ILE A 108 -4.79 -6.86 -11.65
N GLY A 109 -3.46 -6.79 -11.46
CA GLY A 109 -2.80 -7.31 -10.27
C GLY A 109 -3.28 -6.63 -8.98
N SER A 110 -3.34 -5.30 -8.97
CA SER A 110 -3.83 -4.53 -7.81
C SER A 110 -5.30 -4.78 -7.53
N PHE A 111 -6.15 -4.84 -8.56
CA PHE A 111 -7.57 -5.15 -8.38
C PHE A 111 -7.79 -6.54 -7.78
N ILE A 112 -7.07 -7.56 -8.25
CA ILE A 112 -7.13 -8.92 -7.69
C ILE A 112 -6.60 -8.94 -6.26
N ALA A 113 -5.48 -8.27 -5.99
CA ALA A 113 -4.91 -8.19 -4.65
C ALA A 113 -5.88 -7.52 -3.65
N TRP A 114 -6.55 -6.44 -4.07
CA TRP A 114 -7.58 -5.77 -3.28
C TRP A 114 -8.75 -6.70 -2.99
N LEU A 115 -9.24 -7.42 -4.01
CA LEU A 115 -10.37 -8.33 -3.87
C LEU A 115 -10.06 -9.49 -2.91
N LEU A 116 -8.86 -10.07 -3.01
CA LEU A 116 -8.38 -11.10 -2.08
C LEU A 116 -8.21 -10.54 -0.66
N SER A 117 -7.67 -9.33 -0.52
CA SER A 117 -7.45 -8.69 0.78
C SER A 117 -8.78 -8.34 1.47
N TYR A 118 -9.73 -7.77 0.73
CA TYR A 118 -11.06 -7.43 1.25
C TYR A 118 -11.87 -8.70 1.58
N GLY A 119 -11.89 -9.67 0.67
CA GLY A 119 -12.55 -10.96 0.92
C GLY A 119 -11.94 -11.71 2.11
N GLY A 120 -10.62 -11.72 2.21
CA GLY A 120 -9.88 -12.30 3.34
C GLY A 120 -10.20 -11.60 4.67
N LEU A 121 -10.28 -10.27 4.66
CA LEU A 121 -10.66 -9.50 5.85
C LEU A 121 -12.08 -9.83 6.32
N LEU A 122 -13.05 -9.89 5.40
CA LEU A 122 -14.44 -10.24 5.74
C LEU A 122 -14.52 -11.65 6.34
N TYR A 123 -13.79 -12.61 5.77
CA TYR A 123 -13.72 -13.98 6.28
C TYR A 123 -13.04 -14.07 7.66
N ALA A 124 -11.97 -13.30 7.88
CA ALA A 124 -11.22 -13.29 9.13
C ALA A 124 -11.88 -12.44 10.23
N THR A 125 -12.81 -11.54 9.89
CA THR A 125 -13.49 -10.63 10.84
C THR A 125 -14.05 -11.32 12.09
N PRO A 126 -14.82 -12.43 12.01
CA PRO A 126 -15.33 -13.08 13.22
C PRO A 126 -14.22 -13.63 14.13
N PHE A 127 -13.13 -14.14 13.55
CA PHE A 127 -11.98 -14.64 14.30
C PHE A 127 -11.17 -13.50 14.96
N ILE A 128 -11.00 -12.39 14.24
CA ILE A 128 -10.28 -11.22 14.77
C ILE A 128 -11.08 -10.55 15.89
N ASN A 129 -12.40 -10.43 15.73
CA ASN A 129 -13.26 -9.84 16.77
C ASN A 129 -13.28 -10.66 18.05
N SER A 130 -13.22 -12.00 17.97
CA SER A 130 -13.13 -12.84 19.17
C SER A 130 -11.75 -12.77 19.84
N PHE A 131 -10.68 -12.59 19.06
CA PHE A 131 -9.32 -12.43 19.59
C PHE A 131 -9.10 -11.06 20.25
N LEU A 132 -9.68 -9.99 19.71
CA LEU A 132 -9.43 -8.61 20.14
C LEU A 132 -10.33 -8.10 21.28
N PHE A 133 -11.17 -8.97 21.87
CA PHE A 133 -11.99 -8.71 23.07
C PHE A 133 -12.36 -7.23 23.31
N GLY A 134 -13.26 -6.69 22.49
CA GLY A 134 -13.92 -5.40 22.76
C GLY A 134 -13.34 -4.16 22.08
N ILE A 135 -12.37 -4.28 21.17
CA ILE A 135 -11.97 -3.16 20.29
C ILE A 135 -12.75 -3.27 18.96
N PRO A 136 -13.77 -2.44 18.70
CA PRO A 136 -14.59 -2.51 17.49
C PRO A 136 -13.85 -1.84 16.32
N ILE A 137 -12.77 -2.48 15.85
CA ILE A 137 -12.01 -2.03 14.67
C ILE A 137 -12.59 -2.58 13.37
N LEU A 138 -13.46 -3.60 13.46
CA LEU A 138 -14.07 -4.29 12.33
C LEU A 138 -15.60 -4.32 12.46
N PRO A 139 -16.35 -4.26 11.35
CA PRO A 139 -15.87 -4.21 9.96
C PRO A 139 -15.36 -2.82 9.54
N ILE A 140 -14.32 -2.78 8.71
CA ILE A 140 -13.84 -1.54 8.09
C ILE A 140 -14.96 -0.99 7.18
N SER A 141 -15.19 0.33 7.26
CA SER A 141 -16.18 1.00 6.40
C SER A 141 -15.89 0.73 4.91
N PRO A 142 -16.92 0.35 4.10
CA PRO A 142 -16.76 0.14 2.67
C PRO A 142 -16.14 1.36 1.95
N TYR A 143 -16.45 2.57 2.40
CA TYR A 143 -15.88 3.80 1.84
C TYR A 143 -14.36 3.87 2.02
N THR A 144 -13.86 3.51 3.21
CA THR A 144 -12.42 3.45 3.47
C THR A 144 -11.74 2.42 2.58
N MET A 145 -12.39 1.27 2.35
CA MET A 145 -11.82 0.22 1.52
C MET A 145 -11.81 0.58 0.03
N LEU A 146 -12.82 1.33 -0.44
CA LEU A 146 -12.84 1.91 -1.79
C LEU A 146 -11.77 3.00 -1.97
N LEU A 147 -11.50 3.81 -0.94
CA LEU A 147 -10.40 4.77 -0.97
C LEU A 147 -9.04 4.07 -1.09
N ILE A 148 -8.85 2.96 -0.37
CA ILE A 148 -7.64 2.13 -0.49
C ILE A 148 -7.51 1.57 -1.90
N LEU A 149 -8.59 1.04 -2.49
CA LEU A 149 -8.60 0.59 -3.89
C LEU A 149 -8.15 1.72 -4.84
N GLY A 150 -8.70 2.91 -4.67
CA GLY A 150 -8.34 4.07 -5.49
C GLY A 150 -6.84 4.39 -5.40
N MET A 151 -6.28 4.43 -4.19
CA MET A 151 -4.85 4.66 -3.98
C MET A 151 -3.97 3.54 -4.56
N GLU A 152 -4.38 2.28 -4.40
CA GLU A 152 -3.68 1.13 -4.96
C GLU A 152 -3.66 1.16 -6.48
N LEU A 153 -4.80 1.43 -7.13
CA LEU A 153 -4.90 1.53 -8.58
C LEU A 153 -4.02 2.65 -9.13
N VAL A 154 -4.03 3.84 -8.51
CA VAL A 154 -3.15 4.95 -8.91
C VAL A 154 -1.68 4.54 -8.79
N THR A 155 -1.30 3.92 -7.68
CA THR A 155 0.08 3.46 -7.46
C THR A 155 0.47 2.38 -8.48
N ALA A 156 -0.44 1.46 -8.81
CA ALA A 156 -0.21 0.39 -9.77
C ALA A 156 -0.07 0.91 -11.20
N VAL A 157 -0.85 1.91 -11.60
CA VAL A 157 -0.70 2.59 -12.90
C VAL A 157 0.68 3.25 -12.98
N LEU A 158 1.09 3.98 -11.94
CA LEU A 158 2.40 4.63 -11.90
C LEU A 158 3.54 3.61 -12.01
N LEU A 159 3.51 2.55 -11.19
CA LEU A 159 4.53 1.50 -11.21
C LEU A 159 4.56 0.76 -12.55
N GLY A 160 3.40 0.38 -13.09
CA GLY A 160 3.28 -0.31 -14.38
C GLY A 160 3.76 0.54 -15.56
N ALA A 161 3.42 1.83 -15.55
CA ALA A 161 3.89 2.79 -16.56
C ALA A 161 5.40 2.98 -16.50
N ILE A 162 5.97 3.17 -15.31
CA ILE A 162 7.42 3.32 -15.11
C ILE A 162 8.15 2.05 -15.57
N ALA A 163 7.71 0.88 -15.13
CA ALA A 163 8.34 -0.40 -15.46
C ALA A 163 8.33 -0.66 -16.98
N SER A 164 7.19 -0.48 -17.62
CA SER A 164 7.04 -0.68 -19.07
C SER A 164 7.80 0.35 -19.90
N PHE A 165 7.83 1.61 -19.46
CA PHE A 165 8.63 2.64 -20.11
C PHE A 165 10.12 2.30 -20.07
N ILE A 166 10.64 1.85 -18.93
CA ILE A 166 12.03 1.38 -18.80
C ILE A 166 12.29 0.19 -19.72
N ALA A 167 11.37 -0.78 -19.80
CA ALA A 167 11.48 -1.93 -20.67
C ALA A 167 11.64 -1.51 -22.14
N VAL A 168 10.75 -0.64 -22.60
CA VAL A 168 10.75 -0.11 -23.95
C VAL A 168 12.05 0.63 -24.28
N LEU A 169 12.54 1.49 -23.39
CA LEU A 169 13.81 2.22 -23.61
C LEU A 169 15.01 1.28 -23.78
N ARG A 170 14.97 0.13 -23.11
CA ARG A 170 16.07 -0.85 -23.14
C ARG A 170 16.02 -1.74 -24.37
N TYR A 171 14.85 -2.24 -24.74
CA TYR A 171 14.70 -3.31 -25.74
C TYR A 171 14.30 -2.82 -27.14
N LEU A 172 13.81 -1.59 -27.27
CA LEU A 172 13.32 -1.02 -28.52
C LEU A 172 14.38 -0.14 -29.20
N LYS A 173 15.68 -0.47 -29.04
CA LYS A 173 16.77 0.14 -29.80
C LYS A 173 16.84 -0.49 -31.19
#